data_AF-C6BEF4-F1
#
_entry.id   AF-C6BEF4-F1
#
_cell.length_a   1.000
_cell.length_b   1.000
_cell.length_c   1.000
_cell.angle_alpha   90.00
_cell.angle_beta   90.00
_cell.angle_gamma   90.00
#
_symmetry.space_group_name_H-M   'P 1'
#
loop_
_entity.id
_entity.type
_entity.pdbx_description
1 polymer ?
#
loop_
_entity_poly.entity_id
_entity_poly.type
_entity_poly.pdbx_seq_one_letter_code
_entity_poly.pdbx_strand_id
1 'polypeptide(L)'
;MPILNRGALACGLLCLASHAFGAAAVAGADTPEGIAYYFVGSQPTVAKARELALRNCRNDGGTKRKCSIAGATEGPRYWAVFHASNGAIGLAWNRDRQKAIDEAHAECGKRGECPNEAAHVWYDEGQTVVQAPVSSGNCRPPTGKVLRSETYCENGDCTRRFENGCVVRFQAAYCYDPLEQKFVWKPDGC
;
A
#
# COMPACT_ATOMS: atom_id res chain seq x y z
N MET A 1 40.63 -28.98 31.54
CA MET A 1 39.14 -28.99 31.58
C MET A 1 38.66 -27.65 31.07
N PRO A 2 38.13 -27.54 29.83
CA PRO A 2 37.70 -26.27 29.26
C PRO A 2 36.23 -26.00 29.61
N ILE A 3 35.95 -24.84 30.20
CA ILE A 3 34.58 -24.30 30.30
C ILE A 3 34.48 -23.18 29.26
N LEU A 4 34.05 -23.54 28.04
CA LEU A 4 33.49 -22.58 27.10
C LEU A 4 32.09 -22.25 27.63
N ASN A 5 31.87 -21.04 28.16
CA ASN A 5 30.51 -20.52 28.28
C ASN A 5 30.33 -19.37 27.29
N ARG A 6 29.53 -19.66 26.27
CA ARG A 6 29.19 -18.79 25.15
C ARG A 6 28.16 -17.78 25.63
N GLY A 7 28.63 -16.58 25.96
CA GLY A 7 27.76 -15.42 26.19
C GLY A 7 27.12 -14.96 24.88
N ALA A 8 25.84 -15.29 24.72
CA ALA A 8 24.81 -14.62 23.94
C ALA A 8 25.24 -13.84 22.67
N LEU A 9 25.17 -14.51 21.52
CA LEU A 9 25.03 -13.83 20.24
C LEU A 9 23.57 -13.37 20.11
N ALA A 10 23.37 -12.06 20.24
CA ALA A 10 22.14 -11.40 19.88
C ALA A 10 21.89 -11.56 18.38
N CYS A 11 20.79 -12.21 17.99
CA CYS A 11 20.24 -12.12 16.64
C CYS A 11 18.81 -11.60 16.78
N GLY A 12 18.68 -10.28 16.80
CA GLY A 12 17.39 -9.62 16.64
C GLY A 12 16.80 -10.02 15.30
N LEU A 13 15.65 -10.71 15.32
CA LEU A 13 14.80 -10.85 14.16
C LEU A 13 14.24 -9.45 13.83
N LEU A 14 14.94 -8.74 12.95
CA LEU A 14 14.35 -7.64 12.20
C LEU A 14 13.29 -8.26 11.28
N CYS A 15 12.02 -8.18 11.71
CA CYS A 15 10.88 -8.35 10.82
C CYS A 15 11.08 -7.42 9.62
N LEU A 16 11.48 -7.96 8.48
CA LEU A 16 11.44 -7.28 7.20
C LEU A 16 9.96 -7.09 6.86
N ALA A 17 9.35 -6.05 7.41
CA ALA A 17 8.11 -5.52 6.87
C ALA A 17 8.43 -5.12 5.42
N SER A 18 7.89 -5.87 4.46
CA SER A 18 7.94 -5.48 3.05
C SER A 18 7.20 -4.15 2.93
N HIS A 19 7.94 -3.05 2.86
CA HIS A 19 7.38 -1.71 2.72
C HIS A 19 6.78 -1.58 1.31
N ALA A 20 5.49 -1.88 1.19
CA ALA A 20 4.72 -1.47 0.03
C ALA A 20 4.49 0.04 0.16
N PHE A 21 5.11 0.82 -0.72
CA PHE A 21 4.97 2.27 -0.74
C PHE A 21 3.53 2.65 -1.13
N GLY A 22 2.97 3.60 -0.39
CA GLY A 22 1.60 4.05 -0.58
C GLY A 22 1.40 4.71 -1.94
N ALA A 23 0.23 4.50 -2.51
CA ALA A 23 -0.19 5.09 -3.77
C ALA A 23 -0.91 6.42 -3.55
N ALA A 24 -0.90 7.24 -4.59
CA ALA A 24 -1.55 8.53 -4.62
C ALA A 24 -2.29 8.79 -5.93
N ALA A 25 -3.27 9.68 -5.88
CA ALA A 25 -4.02 10.14 -7.03
C ALA A 25 -4.49 11.58 -6.85
N VAL A 26 -4.69 12.25 -7.98
CA VAL A 26 -5.33 13.56 -8.09
C VAL A 26 -6.55 13.41 -8.98
N ALA A 27 -7.70 13.87 -8.51
CA ALA A 27 -8.88 14.09 -9.33
C ALA A 27 -9.02 15.58 -9.64
N GLY A 28 -9.52 15.91 -10.83
CA GLY A 28 -9.82 17.28 -11.25
C GLY A 28 -11.29 17.42 -11.66
N ALA A 29 -11.82 18.62 -11.52
CA ALA A 29 -13.12 19.00 -12.06
C ALA A 29 -13.09 20.42 -12.62
N ASP A 30 -13.71 20.60 -13.79
CA ASP A 30 -13.92 21.92 -14.36
C ASP A 30 -14.91 22.71 -13.48
N THR A 31 -14.55 23.95 -13.18
CA THR A 31 -15.36 24.92 -12.45
C THR A 31 -15.43 26.23 -13.25
N PRO A 32 -16.41 27.11 -12.97
CA PRO A 32 -16.47 28.43 -13.59
C PRO A 32 -15.21 29.30 -13.34
N GLU A 33 -14.46 28.99 -12.28
CA GLU A 33 -13.28 29.73 -11.81
C GLU A 33 -11.95 29.06 -12.26
N GLY A 34 -12.01 27.95 -13.00
CA GLY A 34 -10.84 27.16 -13.40
C GLY A 34 -11.00 25.68 -13.04
N ILE A 35 -9.91 24.93 -12.87
CA ILE A 35 -9.98 23.51 -12.48
C ILE A 35 -9.74 23.37 -10.96
N ALA A 36 -10.66 22.71 -10.26
CA ALA A 36 -10.45 22.29 -8.87
C ALA A 36 -9.78 20.92 -8.86
N TYR A 37 -8.74 20.72 -8.02
CA TYR A 37 -8.03 19.45 -7.90
C TYR A 37 -8.06 18.90 -6.46
N TYR A 38 -8.12 17.58 -6.35
CA TYR A 38 -8.28 16.86 -5.10
C TYR A 38 -7.24 15.75 -5.02
N PHE A 39 -6.20 15.99 -4.22
CA PHE A 39 -5.14 15.02 -3.96
C PHE A 39 -5.53 14.05 -2.85
N VAL A 40 -5.24 12.77 -3.06
CA VAL A 40 -5.27 11.74 -2.04
C VAL A 40 -3.95 10.98 -2.12
N GLY A 41 -3.17 11.02 -1.04
CA GLY A 41 -1.94 10.27 -0.89
C GLY A 41 -2.09 9.06 0.04
N SER A 42 -0.98 8.33 0.23
CA SER A 42 -0.86 7.32 1.28
C SER A 42 -1.92 6.22 1.26
N GLN A 43 -2.26 5.71 0.08
CA GLN A 43 -3.27 4.64 -0.08
C GLN A 43 -2.65 3.28 -0.33
N PRO A 44 -3.35 2.18 0.01
CA PRO A 44 -2.82 0.82 -0.18
C PRO A 44 -2.58 0.46 -1.65
N THR A 45 -3.35 1.05 -2.57
CA THR A 45 -3.25 0.78 -4.02
C THR A 45 -3.62 2.03 -4.81
N VAL A 46 -3.12 2.12 -6.05
CA VAL A 46 -3.51 3.18 -7.01
C VAL A 46 -5.02 3.19 -7.25
N ALA A 47 -5.65 2.00 -7.27
CA ALA A 47 -7.10 1.90 -7.42
C ALA A 47 -7.84 2.57 -6.26
N LYS A 48 -7.38 2.35 -5.02
CA LYS A 48 -7.97 2.99 -3.84
C LYS A 48 -7.76 4.51 -3.84
N ALA A 49 -6.57 4.95 -4.22
CA ALA A 49 -6.27 6.38 -4.38
C ALA A 49 -7.21 7.05 -5.40
N ARG A 50 -7.41 6.44 -6.57
CA ARG A 50 -8.33 6.96 -7.59
C ARG A 50 -9.78 7.02 -7.09
N GLU A 51 -10.24 5.96 -6.43
CA GLU A 51 -11.60 5.89 -5.87
C GLU A 51 -11.85 7.04 -4.89
N LEU A 52 -10.92 7.27 -3.96
CA LEU A 52 -11.04 8.32 -2.95
C LEU A 52 -10.89 9.72 -3.55
N ALA A 53 -9.97 9.93 -4.48
CA ALA A 53 -9.81 11.23 -5.15
C ALA A 53 -11.08 11.63 -5.90
N LEU A 54 -11.71 10.70 -6.65
CA LEU A 54 -12.99 10.95 -7.30
C LEU A 54 -14.12 11.20 -6.31
N ARG A 55 -14.16 10.43 -5.21
CA ARG A 55 -15.15 10.61 -4.16
C ARG A 55 -15.05 12.01 -3.54
N ASN A 56 -13.84 12.45 -3.17
CA ASN A 56 -13.60 13.76 -2.59
C ASN A 56 -14.01 14.88 -3.56
N CYS A 57 -13.60 14.76 -4.83
CA CYS A 57 -14.00 15.71 -5.87
C CYS A 57 -15.52 15.83 -6.02
N ARG A 58 -16.25 14.71 -6.02
CA ARG A 58 -17.71 14.69 -6.18
C ARG A 58 -18.45 15.22 -4.95
N ASN A 59 -17.91 14.98 -3.76
CA ASN A 59 -18.50 15.44 -2.51
C ASN A 59 -18.42 16.97 -2.38
N ASP A 60 -17.33 17.59 -2.82
CA ASP A 60 -17.14 19.04 -2.72
C ASP A 60 -17.89 19.83 -3.82
N GLY A 61 -18.15 19.20 -4.98
CA GLY A 61 -18.85 19.84 -6.11
C GLY A 61 -20.33 19.47 -6.30
N GLY A 62 -20.85 18.53 -5.51
CA GLY A 62 -22.14 17.90 -5.77
C GLY A 62 -22.17 17.08 -7.06
N THR A 63 -23.24 16.30 -7.26
CA THR A 63 -23.38 15.33 -8.39
C THR A 63 -23.40 15.94 -9.80
N LYS A 64 -23.37 17.28 -9.93
CA LYS A 64 -23.40 17.99 -11.23
C LYS A 64 -22.01 18.25 -11.82
N ARG A 65 -20.93 18.14 -11.06
CA ARG A 65 -19.57 18.46 -11.50
C ARG A 65 -18.88 17.22 -12.12
N LYS A 66 -18.34 17.35 -13.34
CA LYS A 66 -17.66 16.25 -14.04
C LYS A 66 -16.25 16.03 -13.47
N CYS A 67 -16.16 15.24 -12.40
CA CYS A 67 -14.88 14.83 -11.82
C CYS A 67 -14.21 13.71 -12.64
N SER A 68 -12.92 13.88 -12.94
CA SER A 68 -12.08 12.89 -13.62
C SER A 68 -10.71 12.75 -12.94
N ILE A 69 -9.99 11.67 -13.19
CA ILE A 69 -8.62 11.49 -12.65
C ILE A 69 -7.65 12.29 -13.51
N ALA A 70 -6.93 13.22 -12.88
CA ALA A 70 -5.85 13.99 -13.51
C ALA A 70 -4.51 13.24 -13.46
N GLY A 71 -4.28 12.42 -12.42
CA GLY A 71 -3.04 11.67 -12.27
C GLY A 71 -3.13 10.63 -11.16
N ALA A 72 -2.34 9.56 -11.26
CA ALA A 72 -2.22 8.58 -10.19
C ALA A 72 -0.91 7.79 -10.29
N THR A 73 -0.30 7.49 -9.14
CA THR A 73 1.01 6.83 -9.10
C THR A 73 1.26 6.09 -7.80
N GLU A 74 2.28 5.25 -7.79
CA GLU A 74 2.84 4.66 -6.56
C GLU A 74 3.98 5.54 -6.04
N GLY A 75 4.00 5.77 -4.73
CA GLY A 75 5.01 6.57 -4.05
C GLY A 75 6.34 5.84 -3.82
N PRO A 76 7.30 6.52 -3.18
CA PRO A 76 7.31 7.95 -2.92
C PRO A 76 7.71 8.78 -4.15
N ARG A 77 7.07 9.93 -4.37
CA ARG A 77 7.35 10.85 -5.50
C ARG A 77 7.08 12.30 -5.14
N TYR A 78 7.86 13.22 -5.72
CA TYR A 78 7.49 14.62 -5.81
C TYR A 78 6.35 14.79 -6.79
N TRP A 79 5.40 15.66 -6.45
CA TRP A 79 4.31 16.11 -7.28
C TRP A 79 4.47 17.60 -7.54
N ALA A 80 4.17 18.04 -8.75
CA ALA A 80 4.15 19.45 -9.11
C ALA A 80 2.89 19.80 -9.90
N VAL A 81 2.35 20.98 -9.61
CA VAL A 81 1.14 21.54 -10.22
C VAL A 81 1.43 22.93 -10.74
N PHE A 82 1.02 23.20 -11.97
CA PHE A 82 1.00 24.53 -12.58
C PHE A 82 -0.40 24.88 -13.03
N HIS A 83 -0.77 26.15 -12.89
CA HIS A 83 -2.01 26.70 -13.44
C HIS A 83 -1.64 27.58 -14.65
N ALA A 84 -2.14 27.21 -15.82
CA ALA A 84 -2.05 28.02 -17.02
C ALA A 84 -2.97 29.25 -16.91
N SER A 85 -2.67 30.31 -17.67
CA SER A 85 -3.46 31.55 -17.70
C SER A 85 -4.92 31.35 -18.11
N ASN A 86 -5.22 30.29 -18.86
CA ASN A 86 -6.57 29.91 -19.26
C ASN A 86 -7.28 28.97 -18.27
N GLY A 87 -6.71 28.75 -17.08
CA GLY A 87 -7.27 27.89 -16.05
C GLY A 87 -6.95 26.39 -16.24
N ALA A 88 -6.22 26.00 -17.29
CA ALA A 88 -5.77 24.63 -17.45
C ALA A 88 -4.71 24.26 -16.41
N ILE A 89 -4.60 22.96 -16.08
CA ILE A 89 -3.60 22.46 -15.13
C ILE A 89 -2.57 21.60 -15.86
N GLY A 90 -1.29 21.84 -15.55
CA GLY A 90 -0.21 20.89 -15.75
C GLY A 90 0.11 20.17 -14.46
N LEU A 91 0.15 18.84 -14.51
CA LEU A 91 0.40 17.97 -13.35
C LEU A 91 1.44 16.92 -13.76
N ALA A 92 2.48 16.76 -12.95
CA ALA A 92 3.42 15.66 -13.11
C ALA A 92 3.95 15.19 -11.75
N TRP A 93 4.60 14.03 -11.76
CA TRP A 93 5.23 13.46 -10.59
C TRP A 93 6.52 12.73 -10.98
N ASN A 94 7.54 12.86 -10.14
CA ASN A 94 8.85 12.26 -10.39
C ASN A 94 9.57 11.95 -9.07
N ARG A 95 10.56 11.07 -9.08
CA ARG A 95 11.43 10.84 -7.91
C ARG A 95 12.38 12.01 -7.67
N ASP A 96 12.69 12.77 -8.72
CA ASP A 96 13.47 14.00 -8.66
C ASP A 96 12.53 15.22 -8.61
N ARG A 97 12.78 16.15 -7.68
CA ARG A 97 11.94 17.33 -7.49
C ARG A 97 11.93 18.24 -8.71
N GLN A 98 13.09 18.49 -9.31
CA GLN A 98 13.19 19.41 -10.44
C GLN A 98 12.56 18.80 -11.68
N LYS A 99 12.75 17.50 -11.93
CA LYS A 99 12.06 16.82 -13.03
C LYS A 99 10.54 16.86 -12.89
N ALA A 100 10.00 16.69 -11.67
CA ALA A 100 8.56 16.82 -11.45
C ALA A 100 8.06 18.22 -11.85
N ILE A 101 8.82 19.27 -11.50
CA ILE A 101 8.51 20.66 -11.87
C ILE A 101 8.58 20.84 -13.39
N ASP A 102 9.68 20.43 -14.02
CA ASP A 102 9.91 20.62 -15.45
C ASP A 102 8.87 19.86 -16.30
N GLU A 103 8.54 18.62 -15.91
CA GLU A 103 7.51 17.81 -16.55
C GLU A 103 6.12 18.41 -16.37
N ALA A 104 5.78 18.92 -15.17
CA ALA A 104 4.50 19.57 -14.91
C ALA A 104 4.36 20.89 -15.69
N HIS A 105 5.45 21.68 -15.77
CA HIS A 105 5.50 22.89 -16.57
C HIS A 105 5.34 22.59 -18.07
N ALA A 106 6.00 21.54 -18.57
CA ALA A 106 5.83 21.09 -19.96
C ALA A 106 4.39 20.62 -20.25
N GLU A 107 3.75 19.88 -19.35
CA GLU A 107 2.34 19.51 -19.47
C GLU A 107 1.41 20.72 -19.45
N CYS A 108 1.74 21.71 -18.62
CA CYS A 108 1.02 22.98 -18.58
C CYS A 108 1.13 23.71 -19.93
N GLY A 109 2.35 23.86 -20.46
CA GLY A 109 2.64 24.60 -21.70
C GLY A 109 1.95 24.02 -22.95
N LYS A 110 1.60 22.73 -22.94
CA LYS A 110 0.79 22.10 -24.01
C LYS A 110 -0.66 22.60 -24.03
N ARG A 111 -1.13 23.20 -22.93
CA ARG A 111 -2.54 23.54 -22.71
C ARG A 111 -2.77 25.05 -22.61
N GLY A 112 -1.73 25.85 -22.44
CA GLY A 112 -1.81 27.31 -22.37
C GLY A 112 -0.47 27.93 -21.98
N GLU A 113 -0.48 29.24 -21.78
CA GLU A 113 0.67 29.97 -21.24
C GLU A 113 0.81 29.66 -19.75
N CYS A 114 2.00 29.23 -19.34
CA CYS A 114 2.25 28.79 -17.98
C CYS A 114 3.28 29.65 -17.27
N PRO A 115 3.08 29.92 -15.96
CA PRO A 115 4.00 30.71 -15.18
C PRO A 115 5.32 29.96 -14.98
N ASN A 116 6.39 30.71 -14.71
CA ASN A 116 7.72 30.15 -14.46
C ASN A 116 7.81 29.41 -13.11
N GLU A 117 6.85 29.61 -12.21
CA GLU A 117 6.81 29.01 -10.88
C GLU A 117 5.63 28.05 -10.73
N ALA A 118 5.90 26.90 -10.12
CA ALA A 118 4.86 25.93 -9.81
C ALA A 118 3.91 26.50 -8.76
N ALA A 119 2.60 26.31 -8.97
CA ALA A 119 1.59 26.67 -7.98
C ALA A 119 1.79 25.85 -6.68
N HIS A 120 2.08 24.56 -6.83
CA HIS A 120 2.35 23.67 -5.70
C HIS A 120 3.42 22.65 -6.06
N VAL A 121 4.31 22.37 -5.11
CA VAL A 121 5.27 21.26 -5.16
C VAL A 121 5.30 20.60 -3.79
N TRP A 122 5.02 19.31 -3.72
CA TRP A 122 5.07 18.57 -2.46
C TRP A 122 5.67 17.19 -2.69
N TYR A 123 6.21 16.61 -1.61
CA TYR A 123 6.67 15.23 -1.61
C TYR A 123 5.57 14.36 -1.00
N ASP A 124 5.13 13.36 -1.75
CA ASP A 124 4.33 12.28 -1.19
C ASP A 124 5.29 11.18 -0.74
N GLU A 125 5.47 11.08 0.58
CA GLU A 125 6.30 10.06 1.21
C GLU A 125 5.78 8.65 0.94
N GLY A 126 4.50 8.50 0.58
CA GLY A 126 3.82 7.22 0.46
C GLY A 126 3.75 6.52 1.81
N GLN A 127 2.56 6.22 2.31
CA GLN A 127 2.47 5.40 3.53
C GLN A 127 3.10 4.03 3.30
N THR A 128 3.91 3.57 4.25
CA THR A 128 4.22 2.15 4.36
C THR A 128 2.92 1.42 4.66
N VAL A 129 2.33 0.81 3.63
CA VAL A 129 1.13 0.02 3.81
C VAL A 129 1.61 -1.22 4.54
N VAL A 130 1.38 -1.29 5.86
CA VAL A 130 1.45 -2.57 6.56
C VAL A 130 0.37 -3.40 5.89
N GLN A 131 0.77 -4.27 4.97
CA GLN A 131 -0.16 -5.20 4.35
C GLN A 131 -0.78 -5.98 5.50
N ALA A 132 -2.03 -5.65 5.84
CA ALA A 132 -2.83 -6.51 6.69
C ALA A 132 -2.77 -7.88 6.03
N PRO A 133 -2.42 -8.95 6.78
CA PRO A 133 -2.29 -10.29 6.21
C PRO A 133 -3.58 -10.56 5.44
N VAL A 134 -3.42 -10.82 4.14
CA VAL A 134 -4.55 -11.05 3.24
C VAL A 134 -5.35 -12.20 3.83
N SER A 135 -6.54 -11.90 4.35
CA SER A 135 -7.51 -12.93 4.73
C SER A 135 -7.97 -13.59 3.43
N SER A 136 -7.22 -14.58 2.97
CA SER A 136 -7.51 -15.30 1.74
C SER A 136 -8.65 -16.29 1.97
N GLY A 137 -9.87 -15.88 1.66
CA GLY A 137 -10.85 -16.82 1.16
C GLY A 137 -10.25 -17.45 -0.12
N ASN A 138 -9.95 -18.74 -0.07
CA ASN A 138 -9.33 -19.55 -1.13
C ASN A 138 -7.83 -19.37 -1.39
N CYS A 139 -7.01 -19.39 -0.34
CA CYS A 139 -5.63 -19.80 -0.55
C CYS A 139 -5.45 -21.30 -0.26
N ARG A 140 -5.18 -22.08 -1.31
CA ARG A 140 -4.72 -23.48 -1.20
C ARG A 140 -3.25 -23.52 -1.58
N PRO A 141 -2.34 -23.97 -0.69
CA PRO A 141 -0.98 -24.29 -1.06
C PRO A 141 -0.96 -25.28 -2.23
N PRO A 142 -0.11 -25.10 -3.26
CA PRO A 142 0.00 -26.06 -4.35
C PRO A 142 0.36 -27.44 -3.80
N THR A 143 -0.49 -28.43 -4.08
CA THR A 143 -0.33 -29.82 -3.65
C THR A 143 1.02 -30.38 -4.13
N GLY A 144 1.77 -31.01 -3.23
CA GLY A 144 3.06 -31.64 -3.58
C GLY A 144 4.29 -30.73 -3.53
N LYS A 145 4.15 -29.47 -3.08
CA LYS A 145 5.30 -28.60 -2.79
C LYS A 145 5.44 -28.39 -1.28
N VAL A 146 6.64 -28.58 -0.75
CA VAL A 146 6.98 -28.21 0.62
C VAL A 146 7.19 -26.70 0.65
N LEU A 147 6.19 -25.97 1.11
CA LEU A 147 6.32 -24.54 1.41
C LEU A 147 6.67 -24.37 2.88
N ARG A 148 7.61 -23.48 3.19
CA ARG A 148 7.85 -23.09 4.58
C ARG A 148 6.60 -22.40 5.13
N SER A 149 6.26 -22.74 6.37
CA SER A 149 5.10 -22.16 7.04
C SER A 149 5.36 -21.92 8.52
N GLU A 150 4.67 -20.92 9.05
CA GLU A 150 4.59 -20.60 10.47
C GLU A 150 3.18 -20.91 10.95
N THR A 151 3.06 -21.62 12.06
CA THR A 151 1.76 -22.01 12.64
C THR A 151 1.63 -21.39 14.01
N TYR A 152 0.53 -20.66 14.22
CA TYR A 152 0.13 -20.14 15.52
C TYR A 152 -1.20 -20.78 15.92
N CYS A 153 -1.29 -21.29 17.15
CA CYS A 153 -2.48 -21.96 17.65
C CYS A 153 -2.82 -21.49 19.06
N GLU A 154 -4.12 -21.28 19.30
CA GLU A 154 -4.66 -20.96 20.62
C GLU A 154 -5.91 -21.82 20.85
N ASN A 155 -5.86 -22.70 21.87
CA ASN A 155 -6.97 -23.60 22.23
C ASN A 155 -7.57 -24.42 21.06
N GLY A 156 -6.73 -24.81 20.10
CA GLY A 156 -7.14 -25.59 18.94
C GLY A 156 -7.55 -24.74 17.73
N ASP A 157 -7.76 -23.43 17.88
CA ASP A 157 -7.90 -22.52 16.75
C ASP A 157 -6.53 -22.13 16.22
N CYS A 158 -6.23 -22.54 14.99
CA CYS A 158 -4.92 -22.35 14.38
C CYS A 158 -4.97 -21.45 13.15
N THR A 159 -3.91 -20.67 12.97
CA THR A 159 -3.60 -19.92 11.78
C THR A 159 -2.24 -20.35 11.26
N ARG A 160 -2.16 -20.78 9.99
CA ARG A 160 -0.92 -21.17 9.32
C ARG A 160 -0.64 -20.23 8.16
N ARG A 161 0.52 -19.58 8.21
CA ARG A 161 1.01 -18.65 7.21
C ARG A 161 2.13 -19.30 6.40
N PHE A 162 1.99 -19.35 5.10
CA PHE A 162 3.01 -19.88 4.19
C PHE A 162 3.87 -18.75 3.63
N GLU A 163 5.09 -19.09 3.19
CA GLU A 163 6.07 -18.13 2.64
C GLU A 163 5.58 -17.37 1.39
N ASN A 164 4.62 -17.92 0.64
CA ASN A 164 3.99 -17.26 -0.50
C ASN A 164 2.91 -16.23 -0.09
N GLY A 165 2.78 -15.92 1.21
CA GLY A 165 1.79 -14.99 1.75
C GLY A 165 0.42 -15.60 2.02
N CYS A 166 0.22 -16.89 1.75
CA CYS A 166 -1.01 -17.61 2.03
C CYS A 166 -1.28 -17.72 3.53
N VAL A 167 -2.50 -17.43 3.98
CA VAL A 167 -2.90 -17.63 5.38
C VAL A 167 -4.13 -18.51 5.42
N VAL A 168 -4.04 -19.60 6.19
CA VAL A 168 -5.11 -20.58 6.33
C VAL A 168 -5.49 -20.68 7.80
N ARG A 169 -6.78 -20.52 8.10
CA ARG A 169 -7.32 -20.76 9.44
C ARG A 169 -7.97 -22.13 9.47
N PHE A 170 -7.67 -22.93 10.49
CA PHE A 170 -8.18 -24.28 10.65
C PHE A 170 -8.23 -24.65 12.13
N GLN A 171 -8.98 -25.70 12.44
CA GLN A 171 -9.02 -26.27 13.78
C GLN A 171 -8.04 -27.45 13.86
N ALA A 172 -7.15 -27.44 14.85
CA ALA A 172 -6.22 -28.53 15.11
C ALA A 172 -6.96 -29.82 15.50
N ALA A 173 -6.34 -30.98 15.27
CA ALA A 173 -6.86 -32.24 15.76
C ALA A 173 -6.66 -32.33 17.27
N TYR A 174 -7.65 -32.87 18.00
CA TYR A 174 -7.52 -33.15 19.43
C TYR A 174 -7.09 -34.61 19.62
N CYS A 175 -5.81 -34.82 19.89
CA CYS A 175 -5.18 -36.13 19.87
C CYS A 175 -4.82 -36.57 21.28
N TYR A 176 -4.94 -37.87 21.57
CA TYR A 176 -4.38 -38.43 22.79
C TYR A 176 -2.85 -38.48 22.69
N ASP A 177 -2.15 -37.84 23.63
CA ASP A 177 -0.70 -37.91 23.73
C ASP A 177 -0.30 -38.98 24.76
N PRO A 178 0.33 -40.10 24.33
CA PRO A 178 0.72 -41.16 25.26
C PRO A 178 1.90 -40.76 26.16
N LEU A 179 2.69 -39.75 25.79
CA LEU A 179 3.80 -39.27 26.62
C LEU A 179 3.29 -38.38 27.75
N GLU A 180 2.31 -37.54 27.47
CA GLU A 180 1.69 -36.66 28.48
C GLU A 180 0.42 -37.25 29.12
N GLN A 181 0.01 -38.45 28.69
CA GLN A 181 -1.19 -39.19 29.10
C GLN A 181 -2.49 -38.35 29.09
N LYS A 182 -2.56 -37.35 28.21
CA LYS A 182 -3.69 -36.42 28.11
C LYS A 182 -3.99 -36.07 26.67
N PHE A 183 -5.19 -35.54 26.42
CA PHE A 183 -5.52 -35.02 25.10
C PHE A 183 -4.93 -33.62 24.89
N VAL A 184 -4.33 -33.41 23.73
CA VAL A 184 -3.68 -32.16 23.33
C VAL A 184 -4.02 -31.81 21.89
N TRP A 185 -4.04 -30.51 21.59
CA TRP A 185 -4.27 -30.01 20.23
C TRP A 185 -2.99 -30.18 19.39
N LYS A 186 -3.09 -30.88 18.26
CA LYS A 186 -1.99 -31.10 17.31
C LYS A 186 -2.33 -30.52 15.92
N PRO A 187 -1.62 -29.47 15.47
CA PRO A 187 -1.92 -28.77 14.22
C PRO A 187 -1.49 -29.51 12.94
N ASP A 188 -0.71 -30.58 13.09
CA ASP A 188 -0.23 -31.41 11.97
C ASP A 188 -0.95 -32.77 11.89
N GLY A 189 -1.99 -32.95 12.72
CA GLY A 189 -2.71 -34.21 12.86
C GLY A 189 -2.22 -35.05 14.05
N CYS A 190 -2.92 -36.15 14.27
CA CYS A 190 -2.41 -37.29 15.01
C CYS A 190 -1.65 -38.17 14.00
#